data_AF-A0A9W6HEZ6-F1
#
_entry.id   AF-A0A9W6HEZ6-F1
#
_cell.length_a   1.000
_cell.length_b   1.000
_cell.length_c   1.000
_cell.angle_alpha   90.00
_cell.angle_beta   90.00
_cell.angle_gamma   90.00
#
_symmetry.space_group_name_H-M   'P 1'
#
loop_
_entity.id
_entity.type
_entity.pdbx_description
1 polymer ?
#
loop_
_entity_poly.entity_id
_entity_poly.type
_entity_poly.pdbx_seq_one_letter_code
_entity_poly.pdbx_strand_id
1 'polypeptide(L)'
;MAGRGKNRDDRAAQERARLYAARREYHAGLMRRRSRDNLIAAVGGGVLLLGLLGAQAAYFTAGPGAPEPTETPAPSPSATLPASPAPSPSDAAPSSEPTP
;
A
#
# COMPACT_ATOMS: atom_id res chain seq x y z
N MET A 1 68.11 -37.30 9.97
CA MET A 1 67.66 -36.56 8.76
C MET A 1 66.18 -36.18 8.88
N ALA A 2 65.76 -35.42 9.92
CA ALA A 2 64.33 -35.23 10.25
C ALA A 2 63.78 -33.81 10.03
N GLY A 3 64.63 -32.77 9.96
CA GLY A 3 64.16 -31.37 9.82
C GLY A 3 63.89 -30.90 8.38
N ARG A 4 64.42 -31.59 7.37
CA ARG A 4 64.35 -31.11 5.96
C ARG A 4 62.96 -31.32 5.32
N GLY A 5 62.20 -32.33 5.74
CA GLY A 5 60.84 -32.60 5.24
C GLY A 5 59.84 -31.54 5.69
N LYS A 6 59.81 -31.26 7.00
CA LYS A 6 58.90 -30.27 7.61
C LYS A 6 59.02 -28.88 6.99
N ASN A 7 60.26 -28.41 6.73
CA ASN A 7 60.49 -27.13 6.05
C ASN A 7 59.98 -27.09 4.59
N ARG A 8 59.95 -28.23 3.88
CA ARG A 8 59.36 -28.29 2.53
C ARG A 8 57.85 -28.32 2.58
N ASP A 9 57.29 -29.08 3.52
CA ASP A 9 55.83 -29.16 3.71
C ASP A 9 55.26 -27.81 4.14
N ASP A 10 55.94 -27.09 5.02
CA ASP A 10 55.56 -25.73 5.44
C ASP A 10 55.58 -24.74 4.26
N ARG A 11 56.59 -24.83 3.38
CA ARG A 11 56.62 -24.00 2.15
C ARG A 11 55.50 -24.36 1.18
N ALA A 12 55.27 -25.65 0.94
CA ALA A 12 54.18 -26.11 0.08
C ALA A 12 52.79 -25.70 0.64
N ALA A 13 52.62 -25.71 1.96
CA ALA A 13 51.41 -25.23 2.61
C ALA A 13 51.21 -23.72 2.41
N GLN A 14 52.27 -22.92 2.56
CA GLN A 14 52.22 -21.48 2.31
C GLN A 14 51.92 -21.15 0.84
N GLU A 15 52.52 -21.86 -0.11
CA GLU A 15 52.24 -21.70 -1.54
C GLU A 15 50.78 -22.00 -1.87
N ARG A 16 50.24 -23.10 -1.34
CA ARG A 16 48.80 -23.42 -1.47
C ARG A 16 47.93 -22.33 -0.85
N ALA A 17 48.26 -21.86 0.35
CA ALA A 17 47.51 -20.80 1.03
C ALA A 17 47.47 -19.51 0.20
N ARG A 18 48.59 -19.10 -0.41
CA ARG A 18 48.65 -17.94 -1.31
C ARG A 18 47.78 -18.11 -2.54
N LEU A 19 47.82 -19.28 -3.18
CA LEU A 19 46.97 -19.59 -4.33
C LEU A 19 45.48 -19.57 -3.98
N TYR A 20 45.11 -20.11 -2.81
CA TYR A 20 43.73 -20.06 -2.34
C TYR A 20 43.29 -18.63 -1.98
N ALA A 21 44.15 -17.84 -1.34
CA ALA A 21 43.89 -16.45 -1.03
C ALA A 21 43.62 -15.63 -2.30
N ALA A 22 44.48 -15.78 -3.32
CA ALA A 22 44.32 -15.09 -4.60
C ALA A 22 42.99 -15.43 -5.30
N ARG A 23 42.60 -16.71 -5.29
CA ARG A 23 41.30 -17.14 -5.84
C ARG A 23 40.13 -16.54 -5.06
N ARG A 24 40.19 -16.53 -3.72
CA ARG A 24 39.13 -15.94 -2.89
C ARG A 24 39.00 -14.44 -3.12
N GLU A 25 40.11 -13.72 -3.22
CA GLU A 25 40.11 -12.28 -3.49
C GLU A 25 39.50 -11.94 -4.85
N TYR A 26 39.81 -12.73 -5.89
CA TYR A 26 39.21 -12.56 -7.20
C TYR A 26 37.68 -12.70 -7.16
N HIS A 27 37.17 -13.78 -6.55
CA HIS A 27 35.72 -14.00 -6.44
C HIS A 27 35.04 -12.94 -5.55
N ALA A 28 35.67 -12.54 -4.45
CA ALA A 28 35.17 -11.50 -3.57
C ALA A 28 35.08 -10.15 -4.30
N GLY A 29 36.07 -9.81 -5.12
CA GLY A 29 36.08 -8.59 -5.94
C GLY A 29 34.91 -8.55 -6.93
N LEU A 30 34.63 -9.66 -7.62
CA LEU A 30 33.49 -9.77 -8.53
C LEU A 30 32.14 -9.61 -7.81
N MET A 31 31.96 -10.27 -6.68
CA MET A 31 30.74 -10.15 -5.88
C MET A 31 30.55 -8.74 -5.31
N ARG A 32 31.65 -8.08 -4.92
CA ARG A 32 31.59 -6.72 -4.38
C ARG A 32 31.23 -5.68 -5.43
N ARG A 33 31.62 -5.85 -6.69
CA ARG A 33 31.17 -4.97 -7.79
C ARG A 33 29.68 -5.14 -8.03
N ARG A 34 29.21 -6.38 -8.21
CA ARG A 34 27.79 -6.68 -8.44
C ARG A 34 26.88 -6.20 -7.31
N SER A 35 27.27 -6.41 -6.06
CA SER A 35 26.48 -5.94 -4.91
C SER A 35 26.44 -4.42 -4.81
N ARG A 36 27.55 -3.73 -5.11
CA ARG A 36 27.56 -2.26 -5.16
C ARG A 36 26.68 -1.72 -6.29
N ASP A 37 26.80 -2.28 -7.48
CA ASP A 37 26.03 -1.84 -8.64
C ASP A 37 24.53 -2.13 -8.45
N ASN A 38 24.18 -3.31 -7.92
CA ASN A 38 22.80 -3.67 -7.58
C ASN A 38 22.23 -2.77 -6.48
N LEU A 39 23.03 -2.42 -5.47
CA LEU A 39 22.60 -1.50 -4.42
C LEU A 39 22.34 -0.10 -4.98
N ILE A 40 23.23 0.42 -5.82
CA ILE A 40 23.07 1.73 -6.48
C ILE A 40 21.83 1.70 -7.38
N ALA A 41 21.64 0.63 -8.15
CA ALA A 41 20.46 0.45 -9.00
C ALA A 41 19.16 0.36 -8.17
N ALA A 42 19.18 -0.36 -7.04
CA ALA A 42 18.02 -0.47 -6.16
C ALA A 42 17.68 0.88 -5.51
N VAL A 43 18.67 1.64 -5.05
CA VAL A 43 18.45 2.97 -4.48
C VAL A 43 17.96 3.95 -5.55
N GLY A 44 18.64 4.03 -6.69
CA GLY A 44 18.26 4.92 -7.79
C GLY A 44 16.86 4.59 -8.34
N GLY A 45 16.61 3.31 -8.62
CA GLY A 45 15.30 2.83 -9.07
C GLY A 45 14.20 3.02 -8.01
N GLY A 46 14.52 2.77 -6.75
CA GLY A 46 13.60 2.97 -5.63
C GLY A 46 13.20 4.43 -5.45
N VAL A 47 14.14 5.37 -5.52
CA VAL A 47 13.84 6.81 -5.45
C VAL A 47 12.98 7.24 -6.64
N LEU A 48 13.27 6.74 -7.84
CA LEU A 48 12.52 7.07 -9.06
C LEU A 48 11.08 6.53 -8.99
N LEU A 49 10.89 5.29 -8.52
CA LEU A 49 9.58 4.70 -8.27
C LEU A 49 8.80 5.48 -7.20
N LEU A 50 9.42 5.78 -6.06
CA LEU A 50 8.77 6.56 -5.00
C LEU A 50 8.37 7.96 -5.50
N GLY A 51 9.22 8.61 -6.29
CA GLY A 51 8.91 9.89 -6.92
C GLY A 51 7.70 9.79 -7.85
N LEU A 52 7.63 8.75 -8.68
CA LEU A 52 6.51 8.55 -9.60
C LEU A 52 5.19 8.28 -8.86
N LEU A 53 5.22 7.39 -7.86
CA LEU A 53 4.05 7.10 -7.03
C LEU A 53 3.60 8.33 -6.23
N GLY A 54 4.56 9.07 -5.65
CA GLY A 54 4.28 10.32 -4.94
C GLY A 54 3.67 11.39 -5.85
N ALA A 55 4.20 11.55 -7.06
CA ALA A 55 3.66 12.46 -8.07
C ALA A 55 2.25 12.05 -8.51
N GLN A 56 2.01 10.75 -8.74
CA GLN A 56 0.70 10.22 -9.07
C GLN A 56 -0.30 10.48 -7.94
N ALA A 57 0.08 10.16 -6.70
CA ALA A 57 -0.75 10.41 -5.53
C ALA A 57 -1.09 11.91 -5.41
N ALA A 58 -0.10 12.79 -5.52
CA ALA A 58 -0.33 14.24 -5.48
C ALA A 58 -1.27 14.70 -6.60
N TYR A 59 -1.07 14.23 -7.83
CA TYR A 59 -1.88 14.58 -8.99
C TYR A 59 -3.36 14.22 -8.83
N PHE A 60 -3.65 13.03 -8.28
CA PHE A 60 -5.02 12.53 -8.12
C PHE A 60 -5.69 12.89 -6.80
N THR A 61 -4.96 13.45 -5.84
CA THR A 61 -5.54 13.84 -4.52
C THR A 61 -5.68 15.34 -4.35
N ALA A 62 -4.71 16.11 -4.81
CA ALA A 62 -4.67 17.57 -4.67
C ALA A 62 -4.42 18.30 -6.00
N GLY A 63 -4.16 17.55 -7.06
CA GLY A 63 -3.89 18.08 -8.40
C GLY A 63 -5.12 18.06 -9.31
N PRO A 64 -4.92 18.43 -10.58
CA PRO A 64 -6.02 18.55 -11.56
C PRO A 64 -6.64 17.21 -11.96
N GLY A 65 -6.08 16.07 -11.52
CA GLY A 65 -6.70 14.76 -11.66
C GLY A 65 -7.65 14.39 -10.51
N ALA A 66 -7.79 15.23 -9.49
CA ALA A 66 -8.66 14.94 -8.36
C ALA A 66 -10.13 14.83 -8.81
N PRO A 67 -10.89 13.86 -8.29
CA PRO A 67 -12.32 13.73 -8.61
C PRO A 67 -13.07 14.97 -8.12
N GLU A 68 -14.06 15.39 -8.91
CA GLU A 68 -14.98 16.47 -8.51
C GLU A 68 -15.67 16.10 -7.19
N PRO A 69 -15.75 17.02 -6.22
CA PRO A 69 -16.46 16.78 -4.97
C PRO A 69 -17.94 16.52 -5.27
N THR A 70 -18.42 15.33 -4.89
CA THR A 70 -19.85 15.01 -5.02
C THR A 70 -20.64 15.74 -3.95
N GLU A 71 -21.64 16.50 -4.36
CA GLU A 71 -22.63 17.13 -3.48
C GLU A 71 -23.30 16.06 -2.60
N THR A 72 -23.37 16.33 -1.30
CA THR A 72 -24.10 15.45 -0.37
C THR A 72 -25.60 15.64 -0.61
N PRO A 73 -26.39 14.56 -0.83
CA PRO A 73 -27.82 14.70 -1.04
C PRO A 73 -28.51 15.30 0.18
N ALA A 74 -29.38 16.29 -0.06
CA ALA A 74 -30.18 16.92 0.99
C ALA A 74 -31.09 15.89 1.69
N PRO A 75 -31.35 16.04 3.00
CA PRO A 75 -32.27 15.16 3.71
C PRO A 75 -33.67 15.23 3.08
N SER A 76 -34.24 14.06 2.78
CA SER A 76 -35.61 13.95 2.26
C SER A 76 -36.63 14.31 3.36
N PRO A 77 -37.71 15.04 3.05
CA PRO A 77 -38.76 15.31 4.03
C PRO A 77 -39.42 14.01 4.49
N SER A 78 -39.53 13.84 5.81
CA SER A 78 -40.31 12.75 6.39
C SER A 78 -41.81 13.01 6.22
N ALA A 79 -42.53 12.02 5.70
CA ALA A 79 -43.98 12.09 5.56
C ALA A 79 -44.65 12.19 6.94
N THR A 80 -45.44 13.23 7.15
CA THR A 80 -46.32 13.33 8.32
C THR A 80 -47.54 12.46 8.06
N LEU A 81 -47.77 11.45 8.90
CA LEU A 81 -48.95 10.59 8.80
C LEU A 81 -50.20 11.40 9.20
N PRO A 82 -51.33 11.24 8.48
CA PRO A 82 -52.57 11.89 8.84
C PRO A 82 -53.08 11.37 10.20
N ALA A 83 -53.64 12.26 11.01
CA ALA A 83 -54.27 11.88 12.27
C ALA A 83 -55.45 10.92 12.01
N SER A 84 -55.50 9.83 12.78
CA SER A 84 -56.59 8.85 12.71
C SER A 84 -57.93 9.53 13.00
N PRO A 85 -59.00 9.29 12.21
CA PRO A 85 -60.29 9.92 12.46
C PRO A 85 -60.84 9.48 13.82
N ALA A 86 -61.37 10.44 14.57
CA ALA A 86 -62.10 10.18 15.81
C ALA A 86 -63.39 9.41 15.51
N PRO A 87 -63.81 8.45 16.36
CA PRO A 87 -65.06 7.71 16.13
C PRO A 87 -66.26 8.66 16.18
N SER A 88 -67.10 8.61 15.14
CA SER A 88 -68.33 9.40 15.06
C SER A 88 -69.37 8.88 16.05
N PRO A 89 -70.04 9.74 16.85
CA PRO A 89 -71.20 9.31 17.61
C PRO A 89 -72.35 9.02 16.64
N SER A 90 -72.86 7.80 16.66
CA SER A 90 -74.10 7.43 15.99
C SER A 90 -75.24 7.88 16.89
N ASP A 91 -75.92 8.96 16.54
CA ASP A 91 -77.09 9.44 17.28
C ASP A 91 -78.35 9.45 16.41
N ALA A 92 -79.45 9.13 17.07
CA ALA A 92 -80.67 8.55 16.53
C ALA A 92 -81.58 9.53 15.74
N ALA A 93 -82.37 8.97 14.81
CA ALA A 93 -83.54 9.62 14.21
C ALA A 93 -84.57 9.99 15.30
N PRO A 94 -85.43 11.05 15.16
CA PRO A 94 -86.46 11.05 14.11
C PRO A 94 -86.97 12.43 13.59
N SER A 95 -87.73 12.33 12.49
CA SER A 95 -88.98 13.05 12.16
C SER A 95 -89.03 14.60 12.19
N SER A 96 -89.28 15.20 11.02
CA SER A 96 -90.48 16.04 10.83
C SER A 96 -90.69 16.35 9.34
N GLU A 97 -91.86 15.97 8.85
CA GLU A 97 -92.46 16.24 7.53
C GLU A 97 -92.98 17.71 7.49
N PRO A 98 -92.81 18.48 6.39
CA PRO A 98 -93.19 19.90 6.34
C PRO A 98 -94.55 20.14 5.67
N THR A 99 -95.33 21.11 6.16
CA THR A 99 -96.47 21.72 5.42
C THR A 99 -96.88 23.04 6.09
N PRO A 100 -97.49 24.01 5.39
CA PRO A 100 -97.14 24.66 4.11
C PRO A 100 -96.56 26.08 4.28
#